data_AF-A0A1M7MIP1-F1
#
_entry.id   AF-A0A1M7MIP1-F1
#
_cell.length_a   1.000
_cell.length_b   1.000
_cell.length_c   1.000
_cell.angle_alpha   90.00
_cell.angle_beta   90.00
_cell.angle_gamma   90.00
#
_symmetry.space_group_name_H-M   'P 1'
#
loop_
_entity.id
_entity.type
_entity.pdbx_description
1 polymer ?
#
loop_
_entity_poly.entity_id
_entity_poly.type
_entity_poly.pdbx_seq_one_letter_code
_entity_poly.pdbx_strand_id
1 'polypeptide(L)'
;MQTDVSGAPLPAQLKALRRAGRRSLVSLAERTGLSRLTVAAAEGQADARLSTLTALFDELGYVLVPVPKPLLAETVAFINNQGQSVSLPAGVSAPLGVGQQAFQYRVGKDADAAIDDDGEAPS
;
A
#
# COMPACT_ATOMS: atom_id res chain seq x y z
N MET A 1 -20.56 -7.60 -11.03
CA MET A 1 -19.54 -6.99 -11.90
C MET A 1 -18.69 -6.08 -11.03
N GLN A 2 -17.55 -6.59 -10.56
CA GLN A 2 -16.63 -5.87 -9.69
C GLN A 2 -15.73 -5.05 -10.62
N THR A 3 -15.95 -3.73 -10.67
CA THR A 3 -15.10 -2.84 -11.47
C THR A 3 -13.75 -2.74 -10.79
N ASP A 4 -12.71 -3.29 -11.42
CA ASP A 4 -11.34 -3.05 -11.01
C ASP A 4 -11.03 -1.56 -11.23
N VAL A 5 -10.97 -0.81 -10.13
CA VAL A 5 -10.69 0.62 -10.12
C VAL A 5 -9.29 0.92 -9.56
N SER A 6 -8.46 -0.10 -9.36
CA SER A 6 -7.16 0.01 -8.69
C SER A 6 -6.18 0.97 -9.38
N GLY A 7 -6.28 1.13 -10.71
CA GLY A 7 -5.48 2.08 -11.50
C GLY A 7 -6.10 3.47 -11.73
N ALA A 8 -7.34 3.71 -11.29
CA ALA A 8 -8.02 4.98 -11.51
C ALA A 8 -7.56 6.06 -10.51
N PRO A 9 -7.66 7.36 -10.82
CA PRO A 9 -7.38 8.40 -9.83
C PRO A 9 -8.34 8.30 -8.64
N LEU A 10 -7.87 8.65 -7.44
CA LEU A 10 -8.60 8.44 -6.18
C LEU A 10 -10.04 9.00 -6.17
N PRO A 11 -10.34 10.19 -6.72
CA PRO A 11 -11.73 10.67 -6.82
C PRO A 11 -12.66 9.77 -7.64
N ALA A 12 -12.13 9.19 -8.74
CA ALA A 12 -12.88 8.27 -9.56
C ALA A 12 -13.13 6.94 -8.83
N GLN A 13 -12.15 6.47 -8.04
CA GLN A 13 -12.33 5.30 -7.16
C GLN A 13 -13.42 5.56 -6.13
N LEU A 14 -13.38 6.69 -5.43
CA LEU A 14 -14.40 7.08 -4.45
C LEU A 14 -15.81 7.07 -5.06
N LYS A 15 -15.98 7.68 -6.24
CA LYS A 15 -17.25 7.70 -6.98
C LYS A 15 -17.73 6.29 -7.35
N ALA A 16 -16.82 5.43 -7.78
CA ALA A 16 -17.14 4.05 -8.13
C ALA A 16 -17.59 3.25 -6.90
N LEU A 17 -16.88 3.37 -5.77
CA LEU A 17 -17.22 2.70 -4.51
C LEU A 17 -18.58 3.14 -3.98
N ARG A 18 -18.86 4.45 -3.98
CA ARG A 18 -20.19 4.96 -3.59
C ARG A 18 -21.30 4.36 -4.45
N ARG A 19 -21.09 4.28 -5.77
CA ARG A 19 -22.06 3.70 -6.71
C ARG A 19 -22.24 2.20 -6.50
N ALA A 20 -21.16 1.46 -6.24
CA ALA A 20 -21.22 0.04 -5.92
C ALA A 20 -22.04 -0.21 -4.63
N GLY A 21 -21.88 0.65 -3.62
CA GLY A 21 -22.67 0.65 -2.39
C GLY A 21 -24.09 1.22 -2.53
N ARG A 22 -24.52 1.62 -3.74
CA ARG A 22 -25.82 2.25 -4.03
C ARG A 22 -26.14 3.46 -3.14
N ARG A 23 -25.12 4.18 -2.68
CA ARG A 23 -25.28 5.38 -1.85
C ARG A 23 -25.46 6.62 -2.74
N SER A 24 -26.45 7.45 -2.44
CA SER A 24 -26.59 8.76 -3.09
C SER A 24 -25.56 9.74 -2.52
N LEU A 25 -25.27 10.82 -3.24
CA LEU A 25 -24.41 11.90 -2.72
C LEU A 25 -24.99 12.52 -1.45
N VAL A 26 -26.32 12.65 -1.39
CA VAL A 26 -27.04 13.21 -0.24
C VAL A 26 -26.89 12.29 0.97
N SER A 27 -27.16 10.99 0.81
CA SER A 27 -27.06 10.02 1.90
C SER A 27 -25.64 9.91 2.45
N LEU A 28 -24.61 9.95 1.58
CA LEU A 28 -23.23 9.91 2.01
C LEU A 28 -22.84 11.20 2.78
N ALA A 29 -23.31 12.35 2.31
CA ALA A 29 -23.10 13.64 2.97
C ALA A 29 -23.73 13.66 4.37
N GLU A 30 -24.98 13.20 4.50
CA GLU A 30 -25.68 13.11 5.78
C GLU A 30 -24.95 12.21 6.79
N ARG A 31 -24.51 11.03 6.36
CA ARG A 31 -23.82 10.06 7.24
C ARG A 31 -22.42 10.50 7.67
N THR A 32 -21.77 11.36 6.87
CA THR A 32 -20.45 11.92 7.19
C THR A 32 -20.50 13.30 7.85
N GLY A 33 -21.67 13.92 7.96
CA GLY A 33 -21.80 15.31 8.41
C GLY A 33 -21.20 16.33 7.43
N LEU A 34 -20.96 15.95 6.18
CA LEU A 34 -20.43 16.81 5.13
C LEU A 34 -21.57 17.44 4.32
N SER A 35 -21.26 18.48 3.54
CA SER A 35 -22.22 19.00 2.55
C SER A 35 -22.25 18.13 1.29
N ARG A 36 -23.41 18.00 0.64
CA ARG A 36 -23.53 17.34 -0.67
C ARG A 36 -22.54 17.88 -1.69
N LEU A 37 -22.28 19.19 -1.66
CA LEU A 37 -21.36 19.86 -2.59
C LEU A 37 -19.90 19.46 -2.30
N THR A 38 -19.54 19.31 -1.02
CA THR A 38 -18.22 18.80 -0.59
C THR A 38 -18.00 17.37 -1.08
N VAL A 39 -19.00 16.49 -0.96
CA VAL A 39 -18.91 15.12 -1.48
C VAL A 39 -18.77 15.11 -2.99
N ALA A 40 -19.57 15.91 -3.70
CA ALA A 40 -19.50 16.01 -5.15
C ALA A 40 -18.15 16.57 -5.65
N ALA A 41 -17.57 17.53 -4.93
CA ALA A 41 -16.25 18.06 -5.21
C ALA A 41 -15.16 17.00 -5.01
N ALA A 42 -15.22 16.24 -3.91
CA ALA A 42 -14.29 15.16 -3.62
C ALA A 42 -14.34 13.99 -4.63
N GLU A 43 -15.51 13.74 -5.24
CA GLU A 43 -15.66 12.79 -6.36
C GLU A 43 -15.27 13.36 -7.73
N GLY A 44 -15.09 14.68 -7.81
CA GLY A 44 -14.69 15.40 -9.01
C GLY A 44 -13.17 15.46 -9.18
N GLN A 45 -12.67 16.55 -9.77
CA GLN A 45 -11.24 16.83 -9.85
C GLN A 45 -10.77 17.85 -8.80
N ALA A 46 -11.58 18.10 -7.76
CA ALA A 46 -11.17 19.05 -6.72
C ALA A 46 -10.14 18.43 -5.78
N ASP A 47 -9.21 19.25 -5.30
CA ASP A 47 -8.23 18.85 -4.29
C ASP A 47 -8.91 18.75 -2.91
N ALA A 48 -9.45 17.57 -2.61
CA ALA A 48 -10.12 17.30 -1.36
C ALA A 48 -9.09 17.14 -0.23
N ARG A 49 -9.39 17.72 0.93
CA ARG A 49 -8.57 17.51 2.14
C ARG A 49 -8.51 16.02 2.46
N LEU A 50 -7.36 15.56 2.95
CA LEU A 50 -7.19 14.16 3.37
C LEU A 50 -8.25 13.73 4.40
N SER A 51 -8.59 14.60 5.35
CA SER A 51 -9.64 14.33 6.36
C SER A 51 -11.03 14.13 5.75
N THR A 52 -11.34 14.82 4.65
CA THR A 52 -12.59 14.61 3.91
C THR A 52 -12.58 13.25 3.23
N LEU A 53 -11.45 12.88 2.62
CA LEU A 53 -11.30 11.58 1.96
C LEU A 53 -11.41 10.44 2.98
N THR A 54 -10.67 10.48 4.09
CA THR A 54 -10.72 9.44 5.12
C THR A 54 -12.15 9.26 5.64
N ALA A 55 -12.85 10.35 5.99
CA ALA A 55 -14.23 10.27 6.46
C ALA A 55 -15.19 9.62 5.44
N LEU A 56 -15.01 9.92 4.15
CA LEU A 56 -15.84 9.34 3.09
C LEU A 56 -15.54 7.87 2.84
N PHE A 57 -14.26 7.46 2.85
CA PHE A 57 -13.88 6.06 2.71
C PHE A 57 -14.33 5.24 3.93
N ASP A 58 -14.14 5.75 5.14
CA ASP A 58 -14.52 5.06 6.40
C ASP A 58 -16.03 4.76 6.41
N GLU A 59 -16.84 5.75 6.05
CA GLU A 59 -18.29 5.62 5.95
C GLU A 59 -18.75 4.66 4.83
N LEU A 60 -17.94 4.50 3.78
CA LEU A 60 -18.15 3.50 2.74
C LEU A 60 -17.63 2.10 3.13
N GLY A 61 -17.00 1.94 4.29
CA GLY A 61 -16.44 0.68 4.78
C GLY A 61 -15.03 0.37 4.26
N TYR A 62 -14.27 1.39 3.88
CA TYR A 62 -12.91 1.27 3.37
C TYR A 62 -11.96 2.12 4.20
N VAL A 63 -10.70 1.72 4.26
CA VAL A 63 -9.64 2.49 4.94
C VAL A 63 -8.55 2.87 3.94
N LEU A 64 -8.03 4.09 4.08
CA LEU A 64 -6.87 4.54 3.30
C LEU A 64 -5.58 4.11 4.01
N VAL A 65 -4.76 3.32 3.31
CA VAL A 65 -3.48 2.82 3.84
C VAL A 65 -2.35 3.27 2.91
N PRO A 66 -1.28 3.91 3.44
CA PRO A 66 -0.09 4.18 2.64
C PRO A 66 0.63 2.86 2.32
N VAL A 67 0.95 2.66 1.05
CA VAL A 67 1.70 1.48 0.58
C VAL A 67 3.00 1.94 -0.07
N PRO A 68 4.16 1.32 0.24
CA PRO A 68 5.39 1.58 -0.49
C PRO A 68 5.19 1.34 -1.99
N LYS A 69 5.54 2.31 -2.84
CA LYS A 69 5.33 2.23 -4.29
C LYS A 69 5.81 0.90 -4.92
N PRO A 70 6.98 0.34 -4.55
CA PRO A 70 7.44 -0.93 -5.11
C PRO A 70 6.52 -2.12 -4.79
N LEU A 71 5.78 -2.06 -3.69
CA LEU A 71 4.93 -3.14 -3.20
C LEU A 71 3.46 -3.00 -3.62
N LEU A 72 3.09 -1.94 -4.38
CA LEU A 72 1.69 -1.67 -4.71
C LEU A 72 1.02 -2.85 -5.43
N ALA A 73 1.65 -3.37 -6.48
CA ALA A 73 1.10 -4.47 -7.27
C ALA A 73 0.93 -5.75 -6.44
N GLU A 74 1.94 -6.10 -5.65
CA GLU A 74 1.91 -7.27 -4.76
C GLU A 74 0.85 -7.11 -3.66
N THR A 75 0.73 -5.92 -3.07
CA THR A 75 -0.28 -5.63 -2.04
C THR A 75 -1.70 -5.74 -2.60
N VAL A 76 -1.95 -5.19 -3.79
CA VAL A 76 -3.25 -5.32 -4.47
C VAL A 76 -3.55 -6.79 -4.77
N ALA A 77 -2.58 -7.55 -5.28
CA ALA A 77 -2.73 -8.98 -5.54
C ALA A 77 -3.04 -9.77 -4.25
N PHE A 78 -2.34 -9.47 -3.16
CA PHE A 78 -2.55 -10.10 -1.85
C PHE A 78 -3.96 -9.82 -1.30
N ILE A 79 -4.44 -8.58 -1.39
CA ILE A 79 -5.80 -8.20 -0.97
C ILE A 79 -6.85 -8.92 -1.83
N ASN A 80 -6.66 -8.95 -3.15
CA ASN A 80 -7.58 -9.63 -4.08
C ASN A 80 -7.64 -11.15 -3.83
N ASN A 81 -6.52 -11.74 -3.40
CA ASN A 81 -6.44 -13.14 -2.98
C ASN A 81 -6.95 -13.37 -1.54
N GLN A 82 -7.63 -12.40 -0.93
CA GLN A 82 -8.19 -12.49 0.43
C GLN A 82 -7.14 -12.85 1.49
N GLY A 83 -5.91 -12.39 1.30
CA GLY A 83 -4.79 -12.70 2.20
C GLY A 83 -4.26 -14.14 2.08
N GLN A 84 -4.72 -14.90 1.09
CA GLN A 84 -4.03 -16.12 0.69
C GLN A 84 -2.72 -15.73 0.02
N SER A 85 -1.63 -15.86 0.76
CA SER A 85 -0.33 -16.02 0.14
C SER A 85 -0.40 -17.32 -0.65
N VAL A 86 -0.47 -17.22 -1.98
CA VAL A 86 -0.02 -18.33 -2.82
C VAL A 86 1.43 -18.52 -2.41
N SER A 87 1.70 -19.53 -1.58
CA SER A 87 3.05 -19.99 -1.33
C SER A 87 3.62 -20.21 -2.71
N LEU A 88 4.56 -19.35 -3.13
CA LEU A 88 5.32 -19.56 -4.35
C LEU A 88 5.70 -21.04 -4.39
N PRO A 89 5.56 -21.73 -5.53
CA PRO A 89 6.03 -23.11 -5.62
C PRO A 89 7.48 -23.14 -5.12
N ALA A 90 7.78 -24.13 -4.27
CA ALA A 90 9.10 -24.28 -3.67
C ALA A 90 10.18 -24.18 -4.76
N GLY A 91 11.03 -23.15 -4.69
CA GLY A 91 12.11 -22.93 -5.65
C GLY A 91 12.35 -21.48 -6.10
N VAL A 92 11.42 -20.55 -5.87
CA VAL A 92 11.69 -19.11 -6.09
C VAL A 92 12.12 -18.48 -4.79
N SER A 93 13.43 -18.26 -4.63
CA SER A 93 14.02 -17.55 -3.50
C SER A 93 13.29 -16.22 -3.32
N ALA A 94 12.54 -16.06 -2.23
CA ALA A 94 12.11 -14.73 -1.83
C ALA A 94 13.35 -13.82 -1.72
N PRO A 95 13.32 -12.59 -2.25
CA PRO A 95 14.43 -11.67 -2.06
C PRO A 95 14.67 -11.50 -0.55
N LEU A 96 15.94 -11.59 -0.15
CA LEU A 96 16.34 -11.56 1.26
C LEU A 96 15.74 -10.32 1.93
N GLY A 97 15.05 -10.51 3.06
CA GLY A 97 14.53 -9.40 3.85
C GLY A 97 15.66 -8.49 4.35
N VAL A 98 15.35 -7.22 4.62
CA VAL A 98 16.33 -6.19 5.04
C VAL A 98 17.19 -6.62 6.25
N GLY A 99 16.62 -7.39 7.18
CA GLY A 99 17.36 -7.94 8.33
C GLY A 99 18.37 -9.02 7.94
N GLN A 100 18.06 -9.82 6.91
CA GLN A 100 18.93 -10.90 6.43
C GLN A 100 20.02 -10.36 5.50
N GLN A 101 19.74 -9.29 4.75
CA GLN A 101 20.74 -8.53 3.99
C GLN A 101 21.75 -7.86 4.93
N ALA A 102 21.29 -7.22 6.02
CA ALA A 102 22.16 -6.59 7.01
C ALA A 102 23.07 -7.62 7.72
N PHE A 103 22.55 -8.82 7.98
CA PHE A 103 23.34 -9.91 8.56
C PHE A 103 24.44 -10.39 7.61
N GLN A 104 24.12 -10.63 6.33
CA GLN A 104 25.13 -11.04 5.33
C GLN A 104 26.18 -9.95 5.10
N TYR A 105 25.77 -8.67 5.07
CA TYR A 105 26.70 -7.56 4.95
C TYR A 105 27.70 -7.52 6.12
N ARG A 106 27.24 -7.74 7.36
CA ARG A 106 28.11 -7.78 8.54
C ARG A 106 29.05 -8.99 8.51
N VAL A 107 28.52 -10.18 8.19
CA VAL A 107 29.33 -11.41 8.09
C VAL A 107 30.39 -11.30 6.99
N GLY A 108 30.07 -10.70 5.85
CA GLY A 108 31.05 -10.46 4.77
C GLY A 108 32.13 -9.45 5.17
N LYS A 109 31.74 -8.39 5.89
CA LYS A 109 32.68 -7.38 6.39
C LYS A 109 33.64 -7.91 7.45
N ASP A 110 33.14 -8.75 8.35
CA ASP A 110 33.96 -9.37 9.41
C ASP A 110 34.91 -10.44 8.81
N ALA A 111 34.52 -11.08 7.70
CA ALA A 111 35.36 -12.03 6.97
C ALA A 111 36.49 -11.35 6.17
N ASP A 112 36.23 -10.21 5.53
CA ASP A 112 37.27 -9.41 4.86
C ASP A 112 38.28 -8.85 5.88
N ALA A 113 37.81 -8.37 7.02
CA ALA A 113 38.67 -7.83 8.08
C ALA A 113 39.61 -8.88 8.71
N ALA A 114 39.27 -10.17 8.62
CA ALA A 114 40.11 -11.27 9.12
C ALA A 114 41.19 -11.73 8.11
N ILE A 115 41.10 -11.30 6.84
CA ILE A 115 42.07 -11.64 5.79
C ILE A 115 43.22 -10.61 5.74
N ASP A 116 42.99 -9.40 6.26
CA ASP A 116 43.96 -8.28 6.21
C ASP A 116 44.92 -8.22 7.42
N ASP A 117 44.83 -9.12 8.41
CA ASP A 117 45.66 -9.07 9.66
C ASP A 117 46.93 -9.96 9.63
N ASP A 118 47.22 -10.65 8.52
CA ASP A 118 48.38 -11.55 8.40
C ASP A 118 49.57 -10.89 7.68
N GLY A 119 50.21 -9.87 8.27
CA GLY A 119 51.48 -9.42 7.71
C GLY A 119 52.17 -8.17 8.26
N GLU A 120 52.60 -8.17 9.52
CA GLU A 120 53.83 -7.45 9.90
C GLU A 120 54.53 -8.20 11.06
N ALA A 121 55.51 -9.04 10.71
CA ALA A 121 56.45 -9.59 11.69
C ALA A 121 57.70 -8.70 11.71
N PRO A 122 58.18 -8.28 12.89
CA PRO A 122 59.29 -7.34 13.01
C PRO A 122 60.63 -8.02 12.70
N SER A 123 61.51 -7.31 11.99
CA SER A 123 62.95 -7.57 11.95
C SER A 123 63.72 -6.27 11.77
#